data_AF-A0A7S3F2Y0-F1
#
_entry.id   AF-A0A7S3F2Y0-F1
#
_cell.length_a   1.000
_cell.length_b   1.000
_cell.length_c   1.000
_cell.angle_alpha   90.00
_cell.angle_beta   90.00
_cell.angle_gamma   90.00
#
_symmetry.space_group_name_H-M   'P 1'
#
loop_
_entity.id
_entity.type
_entity.pdbx_description
1 polymer ?
#
loop_
_entity_poly.entity_id
_entity_poly.type
_entity_poly.pdbx_seq_one_letter_code
_entity_poly.pdbx_strand_id
1 'polypeptide(L)'
;GAPVFSAECLRRAGGQQAGTIDVYQVHSYPKEADGAAFAPNSPYLVNASAYGLGAPVVIGEISNRWSDSAKPGATAAVSMGEIHSAARAFGYAGVFSWAWTCVPRVDSACISRDEVAVGLRAAAAVSPLRPRVPWDPRGPLPFLRPGEAA
;
A
#
# COMPACT_ATOMS: atom_id res chain seq x y z
N GLY A 1 -19.13 10.84 2.85
CA GLY A 1 -18.87 10.70 4.29
C GLY A 1 -17.38 10.86 4.55
N ALA A 2 -16.98 11.32 5.73
CA ALA A 2 -15.56 11.42 6.08
C ALA A 2 -14.91 10.02 6.20
N PRO A 3 -13.63 9.84 5.82
CA PRO A 3 -12.93 8.56 5.99
C PRO A 3 -12.87 8.15 7.47
N VAL A 4 -13.10 6.86 7.75
CA VAL A 4 -13.15 6.32 9.13
C VAL A 4 -11.83 6.52 9.88
N PHE A 5 -10.70 6.40 9.18
CA PHE A 5 -9.36 6.60 9.73
C PHE A 5 -8.82 8.03 9.55
N SER A 6 -9.68 9.00 9.21
CA SER A 6 -9.27 10.40 9.17
C SER A 6 -8.87 10.91 10.56
N ALA A 7 -7.99 11.92 10.59
CA ALA A 7 -7.56 12.54 11.83
C ALA A 7 -8.72 13.10 12.68
N GLU A 8 -9.80 13.57 12.05
CA GLU A 8 -11.02 14.01 12.74
C GLU A 8 -11.73 12.83 13.43
N CYS A 9 -11.96 11.74 12.69
CA CYS A 9 -12.64 10.56 13.21
C CYS A 9 -11.87 9.90 14.37
N LEU A 10 -10.54 9.75 14.24
CA LEU A 10 -9.70 9.14 15.27
C LEU A 10 -9.68 9.99 16.55
N ARG A 11 -9.52 11.32 16.42
CA ARG A 11 -9.57 12.24 17.56
C ARG A 11 -10.91 12.23 18.27
N ARG A 12 -12.01 12.20 17.51
CA ARG A 12 -13.36 12.10 18.08
C ARG A 12 -13.60 10.77 18.79
N ALA A 13 -13.05 9.67 18.26
CA ALA A 13 -13.23 8.35 18.85
C ALA A 13 -12.39 8.15 20.13
N GLY A 14 -11.13 8.61 20.14
CA GLY A 14 -10.18 8.33 21.23
C GLY A 14 -9.88 9.49 22.17
N GLY A 15 -10.30 10.72 21.87
CA GLY A 15 -10.01 11.91 22.67
C GLY A 15 -8.54 12.38 22.65
N GLN A 16 -7.66 11.68 21.92
CA GLN A 16 -6.22 11.98 21.86
C GLN A 16 -5.90 12.84 20.64
N GLN A 17 -5.47 14.10 20.86
CA GLN A 17 -5.18 15.04 19.77
C GLN A 17 -4.03 14.59 18.85
N ALA A 18 -3.04 13.89 19.40
CA ALA A 18 -1.94 13.31 18.64
C ALA A 18 -2.26 11.92 18.06
N GLY A 19 -3.46 11.37 18.33
CA GLY A 19 -3.89 10.06 17.85
C GLY A 19 -4.33 10.10 16.38
N THR A 20 -3.38 10.31 15.48
CA THR A 20 -3.59 10.39 14.03
C THR A 20 -2.72 9.39 13.28
N ILE A 21 -2.94 9.27 11.97
CA ILE A 21 -2.11 8.46 11.08
C ILE A 21 -1.41 9.37 10.07
N ASP A 22 -0.11 9.13 9.85
CA ASP A 22 0.70 9.88 8.88
C ASP A 22 0.66 9.27 7.48
N VAL A 23 0.33 7.98 7.39
CA VAL A 23 0.25 7.20 6.17
C VAL A 23 -1.00 6.33 6.21
N TYR A 24 -1.77 6.34 5.12
CA TYR A 24 -2.88 5.41 4.96
C TYR A 24 -2.39 4.11 4.33
N GLN A 25 -3.04 3.02 4.70
CA GLN A 25 -2.76 1.70 4.15
C GLN A 25 -4.05 1.06 3.65
N VAL A 26 -4.04 0.58 2.40
CA VAL A 26 -5.14 -0.16 1.79
C VAL A 26 -4.68 -1.56 1.38
N HIS A 27 -5.56 -2.55 1.52
CA HIS A 27 -5.34 -3.92 1.05
C HIS A 27 -6.24 -4.20 -0.14
N SER A 28 -5.78 -5.01 -1.08
CA SER A 28 -6.59 -5.37 -2.25
C SER A 28 -6.31 -6.76 -2.78
N TYR A 29 -7.38 -7.46 -3.16
CA TYR A 29 -7.35 -8.81 -3.67
C TYR A 29 -8.40 -8.97 -4.78
N PRO A 30 -8.16 -9.84 -5.78
CA PRO A 30 -9.11 -10.09 -6.84
C PRO A 30 -10.21 -11.03 -6.35
N LYS A 31 -11.23 -10.52 -5.64
CA LYS A 31 -12.33 -11.36 -5.11
C LYS A 31 -13.57 -11.38 -6.00
N GLU A 32 -13.64 -10.43 -6.94
CA GLU A 32 -14.74 -10.29 -7.89
C GLU A 32 -14.63 -11.31 -9.02
N ALA A 33 -15.70 -11.47 -9.82
CA ALA A 33 -15.77 -12.36 -10.98
C ALA A 33 -15.08 -13.71 -10.72
N ASP A 34 -15.57 -14.43 -9.71
CA ASP A 34 -15.06 -15.74 -9.31
C ASP A 34 -13.63 -15.77 -8.77
N GLY A 35 -13.19 -14.68 -8.13
CA GLY A 35 -11.87 -14.62 -7.51
C GLY A 35 -10.75 -14.27 -8.49
N ALA A 36 -11.12 -13.73 -9.66
CA ALA A 36 -10.18 -13.39 -10.73
C ALA A 36 -10.20 -11.90 -11.11
N ALA A 37 -11.08 -11.08 -10.50
CA ALA A 37 -11.16 -9.65 -10.78
C ALA A 37 -11.03 -8.79 -9.52
N PHE A 38 -10.32 -7.67 -9.66
CA PHE A 38 -10.28 -6.61 -8.66
C PHE A 38 -11.56 -5.77 -8.74
N ALA A 39 -12.02 -5.26 -7.59
CA ALA A 39 -13.09 -4.28 -7.54
C ALA A 39 -12.70 -3.00 -8.32
N PRO A 40 -13.65 -2.26 -8.93
CA PRO A 40 -13.35 -1.08 -9.76
C PRO A 40 -12.58 0.04 -9.06
N ASN A 41 -12.67 0.14 -7.73
CA ASN A 41 -11.96 1.11 -6.90
C ASN A 41 -10.68 0.52 -6.24
N SER A 42 -10.25 -0.66 -6.67
CA SER A 42 -9.01 -1.29 -6.22
C SER A 42 -7.81 -0.37 -6.49
N PRO A 43 -6.81 -0.35 -5.61
CA PRO A 43 -5.59 0.41 -5.82
C PRO A 43 -4.76 -0.06 -7.03
N TYR A 44 -5.06 -1.24 -7.59
CA TYR A 44 -4.51 -1.67 -8.88
C TYR A 44 -5.16 -0.96 -10.09
N LEU A 45 -6.37 -0.39 -9.93
CA LEU A 45 -7.15 0.21 -11.03
C LEU A 45 -7.30 1.72 -10.92
N VAL A 46 -6.99 2.33 -9.78
CA VAL A 46 -7.17 3.78 -9.55
C VAL A 46 -5.93 4.45 -8.97
N ASN A 47 -5.78 5.74 -9.27
CA ASN A 47 -4.76 6.60 -8.68
C ASN A 47 -4.95 6.74 -7.16
N ALA A 48 -3.86 6.86 -6.40
CA ALA A 48 -3.93 7.10 -4.95
C ALA A 48 -4.72 8.37 -4.61
N SER A 49 -4.67 9.38 -5.48
CA SER A 49 -5.44 10.63 -5.35
C SER A 49 -6.96 10.42 -5.41
N ALA A 50 -7.44 9.34 -6.01
CA ALA A 50 -8.87 9.03 -6.09
C ALA A 50 -9.49 8.77 -4.71
N TYR A 51 -8.68 8.43 -3.69
CA TYR A 51 -9.16 8.23 -2.32
C TYR A 51 -9.35 9.54 -1.54
N GLY A 52 -8.77 10.66 -1.98
CA GLY A 52 -8.95 11.96 -1.32
C GLY A 52 -8.47 12.03 0.13
N LEU A 53 -7.46 11.24 0.52
CA LEU A 53 -7.06 11.03 1.92
C LEU A 53 -6.11 12.09 2.50
N GLY A 54 -5.57 12.98 1.67
CA GLY A 54 -4.72 14.10 2.11
C GLY A 54 -3.34 13.70 2.69
N ALA A 55 -3.01 12.41 2.75
CA ALA A 55 -1.71 11.88 3.15
C ALA A 55 -1.28 10.74 2.21
N PRO A 56 0.00 10.31 2.23
CA PRO A 56 0.49 9.21 1.40
C PRO A 56 -0.32 7.92 1.63
N VAL A 57 -0.52 7.16 0.56
CA VAL A 57 -1.22 5.86 0.59
C VAL A 57 -0.26 4.75 0.19
N VAL A 58 -0.16 3.73 1.03
CA VAL A 58 0.57 2.49 0.76
C VAL A 58 -0.43 1.38 0.44
N ILE A 59 -0.12 0.58 -0.58
CA ILE A 59 -0.80 -0.71 -0.79
C ILE A 59 -0.14 -1.71 0.15
N GLY A 60 -0.74 -1.92 1.32
CA GLY A 60 -0.15 -2.70 2.41
C GLY A 60 -0.18 -4.21 2.20
N GLU A 61 -1.10 -4.68 1.38
CA GLU A 61 -1.21 -6.07 0.94
C GLU A 61 -1.85 -6.09 -0.44
N ILE A 62 -1.21 -6.76 -1.38
CA ILE A 62 -1.81 -7.07 -2.68
C ILE A 62 -1.28 -8.38 -3.23
N SER A 63 -2.16 -9.12 -3.89
CA SER A 63 -1.82 -10.33 -4.63
C SER A 63 -2.67 -10.37 -5.89
N ASN A 64 -2.16 -10.93 -6.98
CA ASN A 64 -2.99 -11.30 -8.13
C ASN A 64 -3.79 -12.58 -7.87
N ARG A 65 -3.75 -13.11 -6.64
CA ARG A 65 -4.44 -14.35 -6.25
C ARG A 65 -5.43 -14.07 -5.13
N TRP A 66 -6.52 -14.81 -5.16
CA TRP A 66 -7.46 -14.93 -4.06
C TRP A 66 -7.85 -16.39 -3.93
N SER A 67 -7.62 -16.96 -2.75
CA SER A 67 -8.01 -18.34 -2.47
C SER A 67 -8.78 -18.37 -1.16
N ASP A 68 -10.01 -18.87 -1.22
CA ASP A 68 -10.81 -19.20 -0.05
C ASP A 68 -11.40 -20.61 -0.22
N SER A 69 -12.17 -21.07 0.77
CA SER A 69 -12.78 -22.41 0.76
C SER A 69 -13.77 -22.61 -0.38
N ALA A 70 -14.35 -21.55 -0.94
CA ALA A 70 -15.29 -21.61 -2.05
C ALA A 70 -14.59 -21.51 -3.41
N LYS A 71 -13.40 -20.89 -3.48
CA LYS A 71 -12.70 -20.55 -4.72
C LYS A 71 -11.20 -20.85 -4.59
N PRO A 72 -10.79 -22.14 -4.57
CA PRO A 72 -9.39 -22.49 -4.41
C PRO A 72 -8.57 -22.09 -5.65
N GLY A 73 -7.52 -21.32 -5.43
CA GLY A 73 -6.51 -21.00 -6.45
C GLY A 73 -6.92 -19.98 -7.51
N ALA A 74 -7.99 -19.20 -7.31
CA ALA A 74 -8.39 -18.18 -8.26
C ALA A 74 -7.31 -17.09 -8.39
N THR A 75 -7.03 -16.72 -9.64
CA THR A 75 -5.91 -15.84 -10.01
C THR A 75 -6.37 -14.87 -11.09
N ALA A 76 -6.14 -13.59 -10.88
CA ALA A 76 -6.33 -12.56 -11.89
C ALA A 76 -5.28 -12.70 -13.00
N ALA A 77 -5.66 -12.35 -14.23
CA ALA A 77 -4.77 -12.45 -15.40
C ALA A 77 -3.54 -11.51 -15.34
N VAL A 78 -3.56 -10.52 -14.45
CA VAL A 78 -2.45 -9.58 -14.25
C VAL A 78 -1.32 -10.24 -13.46
N SER A 79 -0.07 -9.98 -13.86
CA SER A 79 1.12 -10.41 -13.12
C SER A 79 1.40 -9.52 -11.90
N MET A 80 2.13 -10.05 -10.92
CA MET A 80 2.59 -9.21 -9.80
C MET A 80 3.51 -8.07 -10.25
N GLY A 81 4.32 -8.28 -11.30
CA GLY A 81 5.18 -7.22 -11.86
C GLY A 81 4.37 -6.03 -12.40
N GLU A 82 3.28 -6.30 -13.12
CA GLU A 82 2.36 -5.27 -13.61
C GLU A 82 1.67 -4.53 -12.47
N ILE A 83 1.25 -5.23 -11.41
CA ILE A 83 0.66 -4.61 -10.22
C ILE A 83 1.64 -3.61 -9.57
N HIS A 84 2.90 -3.98 -9.38
CA HIS A 84 3.90 -3.06 -8.79
C HIS A 84 4.18 -1.87 -9.71
N SER A 85 4.26 -2.09 -11.02
CA SER A 85 4.42 -1.03 -12.01
C SER A 85 3.25 -0.04 -11.96
N ALA A 86 2.01 -0.54 -11.90
CA ALA A 86 0.81 0.26 -11.79
C ALA A 86 0.75 1.05 -10.48
N ALA A 87 1.03 0.42 -9.33
CA ALA A 87 1.06 1.10 -8.03
C ALA A 87 1.99 2.31 -8.05
N ARG A 88 3.14 2.17 -8.68
CA ARG A 88 4.08 3.28 -8.84
C ARG A 88 3.53 4.37 -9.76
N ALA A 89 3.03 4.00 -10.94
CA ALA A 89 2.46 4.95 -11.90
C ALA A 89 1.26 5.72 -11.33
N PHE A 90 0.50 5.09 -10.45
CA PHE A 90 -0.71 5.62 -9.80
C PHE A 90 -0.44 6.46 -8.53
N GLY A 91 0.83 6.69 -8.20
CA GLY A 91 1.23 7.61 -7.13
C GLY A 91 1.12 7.03 -5.72
N TYR A 92 1.10 5.70 -5.57
CA TYR A 92 1.20 5.08 -4.26
C TYR A 92 2.61 5.26 -3.68
N ALA A 93 2.69 5.46 -2.37
CA ALA A 93 3.94 5.67 -1.65
C ALA A 93 4.74 4.38 -1.43
N GLY A 94 4.09 3.23 -1.59
CA GLY A 94 4.68 1.90 -1.46
C GLY A 94 3.68 0.81 -1.81
N VAL A 95 4.19 -0.38 -2.09
CA VAL A 95 3.40 -1.58 -2.35
C VAL A 95 4.07 -2.78 -1.70
N PHE A 96 3.30 -3.54 -0.94
CA PHE A 96 3.73 -4.77 -0.30
C PHE A 96 2.90 -5.93 -0.83
N SER A 97 3.60 -6.91 -1.41
CA SER A 97 2.95 -8.11 -1.92
C SER A 97 2.58 -9.06 -0.79
N TRP A 98 1.42 -9.70 -0.93
CA TRP A 98 0.98 -10.76 -0.04
C TRP A 98 1.24 -12.15 -0.67
N ALA A 99 2.02 -13.04 -0.06
CA ALA A 99 2.84 -12.89 1.14
C ALA A 99 4.28 -13.35 0.88
N TRP A 100 5.22 -12.84 1.69
CA TRP A 100 6.62 -13.27 1.68
C TRP A 100 6.78 -14.75 2.03
N THR A 101 6.02 -15.22 3.02
CA THR A 101 5.95 -16.64 3.39
C THR A 101 4.85 -17.32 2.60
N CYS A 102 5.24 -18.30 1.80
CA CYS A 102 4.32 -19.20 1.13
C CYS A 102 4.05 -20.37 2.08
N VAL A 103 2.82 -20.51 2.57
CA VAL A 103 2.35 -21.69 3.30
C VAL A 103 1.87 -22.70 2.25
N PRO A 104 2.66 -23.74 1.90
CA PRO A 104 2.36 -24.59 0.74
C PRO A 104 1.06 -25.39 0.85
N ARG A 105 0.46 -25.45 2.05
CA ARG A 105 -0.84 -26.08 2.30
C ARG A 105 -2.05 -25.16 2.07
N VAL A 106 -1.83 -23.86 1.98
CA VAL A 106 -2.88 -22.82 1.88
C VAL A 106 -2.69 -21.97 0.64
N ASP A 107 -1.43 -21.74 0.24
CA ASP A 107 -1.06 -20.92 -0.90
C ASP A 107 -0.90 -21.77 -2.16
N SER A 108 -1.61 -21.38 -3.23
CA SER A 108 -1.58 -22.06 -4.53
C SER A 108 -0.33 -21.75 -5.38
N ALA A 109 0.49 -20.78 -4.97
CA ALA A 109 1.75 -20.38 -5.63
C ALA A 109 2.60 -19.48 -4.72
N CYS A 110 3.87 -19.27 -5.03
CA CYS A 110 4.74 -18.34 -4.31
C CYS A 110 5.15 -17.19 -5.23
N ILE A 111 5.26 -15.96 -4.69
CA ILE A 111 5.79 -14.83 -5.48
C ILE A 111 7.29 -15.07 -5.67
N SER A 112 7.71 -15.10 -6.92
CA SER A 112 9.12 -15.31 -7.27
C SER A 112 9.93 -14.02 -7.06
N ARG A 113 11.24 -14.17 -6.82
CA ARG A 113 12.16 -13.03 -6.77
C ARG A 113 12.16 -12.23 -8.08
N ASP A 114 11.97 -12.91 -9.21
CA ASP A 114 11.96 -12.31 -10.54
C ASP A 114 10.74 -11.39 -10.72
N GLU A 115 9.56 -11.79 -10.26
CA GLU A 115 8.36 -10.94 -10.28
C GLU A 115 8.54 -9.65 -9.47
N VAL A 116 9.18 -9.72 -8.31
CA VAL A 116 9.51 -8.53 -7.51
C VAL A 116 10.54 -7.66 -8.23
N ALA A 117 11.56 -8.28 -8.84
CA ALA A 117 12.62 -7.58 -9.54
C ALA A 117 12.12 -6.79 -10.76
N VAL A 118 11.13 -7.31 -11.50
CA VAL A 118 10.50 -6.57 -12.61
C VAL A 118 9.89 -5.26 -12.13
N GLY A 119 9.14 -5.29 -11.03
CA GLY A 119 8.53 -4.08 -10.45
C GLY A 119 9.57 -3.04 -10.01
N LEU A 120 10.66 -3.49 -9.37
CA LEU A 120 11.74 -2.61 -8.91
C LEU A 120 12.55 -2.00 -10.06
N ARG A 121 12.79 -2.74 -11.15
CA ARG A 121 13.55 -2.23 -12.30
C ARG A 121 12.78 -1.19 -13.10
N ALA A 122 11.47 -1.34 -13.24
CA ALA A 122 10.62 -0.30 -13.80
C ALA A 122 10.72 1.02 -13.00
N ALA A 123 11.07 0.95 -11.71
CA ALA A 123 11.23 2.13 -10.86
C ALA A 123 12.52 2.92 -11.09
N ALA A 124 13.56 2.35 -11.69
CA ALA A 124 14.81 3.06 -11.98
C ALA A 124 14.68 4.07 -13.14
N ALA A 125 13.59 3.99 -13.92
CA ALA A 125 13.39 4.79 -15.13
C ALA A 125 12.55 6.07 -14.94
N VAL A 126 11.95 6.31 -13.77
CA VAL A 126 11.23 7.57 -13.50
C VAL A 126 11.89 8.27 -12.32
N SER A 127 12.24 9.54 -12.53
CA SER A 127 12.95 10.40 -11.58
C SER A 127 12.46 10.21 -10.14
N PRO A 128 13.38 10.16 -9.15
CA PRO A 128 12.98 10.16 -7.76
C PRO A 128 12.08 11.37 -7.52
N LEU A 129 10.96 11.15 -6.84
CA LEU A 129 10.20 12.23 -6.23
C LEU A 129 11.20 13.04 -5.41
N ARG A 130 11.59 14.22 -5.89
CA ARG A 130 12.38 15.13 -5.09
C ARG A 130 11.57 15.40 -3.82
N PRO A 131 12.13 15.16 -2.63
CA PRO A 131 11.52 15.66 -1.41
C PRO A 131 11.19 17.13 -1.62
N ARG A 132 9.92 17.52 -1.44
CA ARG A 132 9.55 18.95 -1.50
C ARG A 132 10.21 19.76 -0.38
N VAL A 133 10.80 19.08 0.59
CA VAL A 133 11.54 19.66 1.71
C VAL A 133 12.99 19.18 1.62
N PRO A 134 13.99 20.09 1.48
CA PRO A 134 15.39 19.72 1.60
C PRO A 134 15.64 19.07 2.97
N TRP A 135 16.22 17.88 2.97
CA TRP A 135 16.74 17.29 4.20
C TRP A 135 17.92 18.14 4.69
N ASP A 136 17.74 18.86 5.80
CA ASP A 136 18.83 19.54 6.50
C ASP A 136 19.37 18.63 7.60
N PRO A 137 20.58 18.04 7.44
CA PRO A 137 21.18 17.21 8.47
C PRO A 137 21.56 17.98 9.75
N ARG A 138 21.40 19.31 9.77
CA ARG A 138 21.62 20.19 10.94
C ARG A 138 20.33 20.76 11.52
N GLY A 139 19.17 20.44 10.93
CA GLY A 139 17.88 20.84 11.49
C GLY A 139 17.55 20.05 12.76
N PRO A 140 16.86 20.66 13.74
CA PRO A 140 16.39 19.90 14.90
C PRO A 140 15.48 18.77 14.41
N LEU A 141 15.75 17.54 14.87
CA LEU A 141 14.83 16.42 14.66
C LEU A 141 13.44 16.85 15.17
N PRO A 142 12.37 16.76 14.37
CA PRO A 142 11.06 17.32 14.71
C PRO A 142 10.36 16.64 15.91
N PHE A 143 11.05 15.74 16.63
CA PHE A 143 10.48 14.88 17.66
C PHE A 143 11.10 14.99 19.06
N LEU A 144 12.03 15.91 19.30
CA LEU A 144 12.49 16.18 20.66
C LEU A 144 12.06 17.58 21.10
N ARG A 145 11.00 17.63 21.91
CA ARG A 145 10.72 18.83 22.70
C ARG A 145 11.87 19.00 23.72
N PRO A 146 12.34 20.24 23.96
CA PRO A 146 13.28 20.48 25.06
C PRO A 146 12.57 20.17 26.38
N GLY A 147 13.00 19.12 27.10
CA GLY A 147 12.49 18.81 28.44
C GLY A 147 12.44 17.34 28.86
N GLU A 148 12.62 16.37 27.96
CA GLU A 148 12.51 14.93 28.27
C GLU A 148 13.84 14.16 28.25
N ALA A 149 14.92 14.82 28.69
CA ALA A 149 16.16 14.14 29.04
C ALA A 149 16.50 14.47 30.50
N ALA A 150 16.09 13.57 31.40
CA ALA A 150 16.63 13.42 32.75
C ALA A 150 17.06 11.96 32.91
#